data_AF-A0A0J9V8C3-F1
#
_entry.id   AF-A0A0J9V8C3-F1
#
_cell.length_a   1.000
_cell.length_b   1.000
_cell.length_c   1.000
_cell.angle_alpha   90.00
_cell.angle_beta   90.00
_cell.angle_gamma   90.00
#
_symmetry.space_group_name_H-M   'P 1'
#
loop_
_entity.id
_entity.type
_entity.pdbx_description
1 polymer ?
#
loop_
_entity_poly.entity_id
_entity_poly.type
_entity_poly.pdbx_seq_one_letter_code
_entity_poly.pdbx_strand_id
1 'polypeptide(L)'
;MFYFDPHNFLYVGGCFLASVCTLCVCRNRDLFPHISENKPIGQLYRLLNIHKYESFNIIIQIHHINLKVGDDDNSKYIVHLKIGNRYSYTHYYKQYLNKVHIEERKNMVVKQNNDTIRIEVYKKGTLKNTFIGSADLHIYTDIVKKLFPCNMYFNIANKNQIVATACLSFHYINLDCINKEDQIYTSLFIETIIAVQKNQSRNNEMIEKLINEGVEHFDAIKETDVSSTIYKNISSLAIEDKIRLFCKNLNGHLLHSNFYIKRFYNKYFFYMHFFKGKFYWCYYNEEADAKVDKNRVGYIRLEYVVNVYSDVYSHKYFYIKYRKKREKKENYLYLKTVDKDRNIWVNIIHDFIILVSNYRREKKNKRNKIKELTDNYAEGASKEAIEINKQLSRSFSTNSIKNKYLNKKNAVDTLSNVDKDEGHTGAAELDQVLGEDAKNLCNYSD
;
A
#
# COMPACT_ATOMS: atom_id res chain seq x y z
N MET A 1 18.82 30.17 -68.44
CA MET A 1 18.65 28.72 -68.21
C MET A 1 18.41 28.53 -66.72
N PHE A 2 17.17 28.28 -66.31
CA PHE A 2 16.83 28.08 -64.90
C PHE A 2 17.36 26.72 -64.46
N TYR A 3 18.32 26.72 -63.53
CA TYR A 3 18.90 25.50 -62.97
C TYR A 3 17.95 25.00 -61.88
N PHE A 4 17.17 23.96 -62.20
CA PHE A 4 16.32 23.31 -61.21
C PHE A 4 17.18 22.37 -60.37
N ASP A 5 17.41 22.76 -59.11
CA ASP A 5 18.13 21.93 -58.15
C ASP A 5 17.20 20.78 -57.67
N PRO A 6 17.53 19.51 -57.97
CA PRO A 6 16.72 18.35 -57.56
C PRO A 6 16.51 18.25 -56.05
N HIS A 7 17.41 18.83 -55.23
CA HIS A 7 17.25 18.88 -53.78
C HIS A 7 16.04 19.73 -53.35
N ASN A 8 15.75 20.83 -54.07
CA ASN A 8 14.60 21.68 -53.78
C ASN A 8 13.28 21.00 -54.12
N PHE A 9 13.24 20.20 -55.20
CA PHE A 9 12.06 19.42 -55.55
C PHE A 9 11.77 18.30 -54.55
N LEU A 10 12.81 17.62 -54.07
CA LEU A 10 12.70 16.62 -53.00
C LEU A 10 12.23 17.24 -51.68
N TYR A 11 12.74 18.43 -51.34
CA TYR A 11 12.34 19.13 -50.12
C TYR A 11 10.88 19.61 -50.17
N VAL A 12 10.46 20.22 -51.29
CA VAL A 12 9.07 20.65 -51.50
C VAL A 12 8.13 19.44 -51.55
N GLY A 13 8.51 18.37 -52.24
CA GLY A 13 7.77 17.11 -52.26
C GLY A 13 7.63 16.49 -50.86
N GLY A 14 8.70 16.49 -50.06
CA GLY A 14 8.69 16.04 -48.67
C GLY A 14 7.81 16.90 -47.77
N CYS A 15 7.83 18.22 -47.91
CA CYS A 15 6.96 19.13 -47.17
C CYS A 15 5.47 18.95 -47.54
N PHE A 16 5.16 18.71 -48.82
CA PHE A 16 3.81 18.41 -49.28
C PHE A 16 3.32 17.07 -48.72
N LEU A 17 4.14 16.02 -48.79
CA LEU A 17 3.83 14.72 -48.20
C LEU A 17 3.61 14.83 -46.68
N ALA A 18 4.49 15.52 -45.97
CA ALA A 18 4.34 15.75 -44.53
C ALA A 18 3.06 16.53 -44.20
N SER A 19 2.71 17.55 -44.99
CA SER A 19 1.49 18.33 -44.83
C SER A 19 0.23 17.50 -45.06
N VAL A 20 0.18 16.71 -46.14
CA VAL A 20 -0.93 15.81 -46.45
C VAL A 20 -1.07 14.73 -45.38
N CYS A 21 0.03 14.13 -44.92
CA CYS A 21 0.02 13.18 -43.82
C CYS A 21 -0.48 13.82 -42.52
N THR A 22 -0.03 15.03 -42.20
CA THR A 22 -0.48 15.76 -41.00
C THR A 22 -1.97 16.09 -41.08
N LEU A 23 -2.47 16.53 -42.24
CA LEU A 23 -3.90 16.79 -42.47
C LEU A 23 -4.74 15.51 -42.36
N CYS A 24 -4.27 14.39 -42.90
CA CYS A 24 -4.93 13.09 -42.74
C CYS A 24 -4.95 12.63 -41.28
N VAL A 25 -3.86 12.82 -40.53
CA VAL A 25 -3.79 12.52 -39.09
C VAL A 25 -4.74 13.43 -38.29
N CYS A 26 -4.78 14.73 -38.60
CA CYS A 26 -5.68 15.68 -37.95
C CYS A 26 -7.15 15.38 -38.25
N ARG A 27 -7.50 15.00 -39.48
CA ARG A 27 -8.87 14.67 -39.90
C ARG A 27 -9.37 13.36 -39.31
N ASN A 28 -8.47 12.38 -39.14
CA ASN A 28 -8.78 11.06 -38.59
C ASN A 28 -8.28 10.92 -37.15
N ARG A 29 -8.14 12.01 -36.41
CA ARG A 29 -7.53 12.03 -35.07
C ARG A 29 -8.18 11.03 -34.10
N ASP A 30 -9.48 10.81 -34.25
CA ASP A 30 -10.26 9.90 -33.40
C ASP A 30 -10.00 8.41 -33.73
N LEU A 31 -9.41 8.11 -34.89
CA LEU A 31 -8.99 6.76 -35.30
C LEU A 31 -7.56 6.43 -34.85
N PHE A 32 -6.77 7.45 -34.47
CA PHE A 32 -5.43 7.22 -33.93
C PHE A 32 -5.52 6.95 -32.43
N PRO A 33 -4.95 5.81 -31.95
CA PRO A 33 -4.87 5.56 -30.52
C PRO A 33 -4.09 6.69 -29.85
N HIS A 34 -4.48 7.05 -28.63
CA HIS A 34 -3.74 8.05 -27.86
C HIS A 34 -2.26 7.64 -27.77
N ILE A 35 -1.33 8.60 -27.70
CA ILE A 35 0.12 8.30 -27.62
C ILE A 35 0.44 7.35 -26.45
N SER A 36 -0.37 7.42 -25.38
CA SER A 36 -0.29 6.53 -24.22
C SER A 36 -0.96 5.15 -24.40
N GLU A 37 -1.78 4.95 -25.42
CA GLU A 37 -2.46 3.69 -25.74
C GLU A 37 -1.65 2.85 -26.74
N ASN A 38 -0.76 3.48 -27.52
CA ASN A 38 0.14 2.81 -28.46
C ASN A 38 1.61 2.93 -28.01
N LYS A 39 2.14 1.85 -27.40
CA LYS A 39 3.49 1.79 -26.84
C LYS A 39 4.60 2.17 -27.85
N PRO A 40 4.64 1.62 -29.08
CA PRO A 40 5.62 2.03 -30.11
C PRO A 40 5.63 3.54 -30.39
N ILE A 41 4.46 4.16 -30.55
CA ILE A 41 4.36 5.61 -30.80
C ILE A 41 4.87 6.37 -29.57
N GLY A 42 4.45 5.99 -28.38
CA GLY A 42 4.93 6.60 -27.14
C GLY A 42 6.45 6.50 -26.97
N GLN A 43 7.06 5.37 -27.36
CA GLN A 43 8.52 5.18 -27.33
C GLN A 43 9.23 6.12 -28.30
N LEU A 44 8.72 6.29 -29.53
CA LEU A 44 9.31 7.21 -30.50
C LEU A 44 9.34 8.65 -29.96
N TYR A 45 8.25 9.10 -29.34
CA TYR A 45 8.18 10.45 -28.75
C TYR A 45 9.18 10.64 -27.58
N ARG A 46 9.50 9.57 -26.84
CA ARG A 46 10.54 9.61 -25.80
C ARG A 46 11.94 9.61 -26.39
N LEU A 47 12.17 8.80 -27.42
CA LEU A 47 13.45 8.74 -28.14
C LEU A 47 13.80 10.10 -28.79
N LEU A 48 12.79 10.79 -29.33
CA LEU A 48 12.92 12.16 -29.85
C LEU A 48 12.95 13.23 -28.75
N ASN A 49 12.92 12.82 -27.47
CA ASN A 49 12.96 13.68 -26.29
C ASN A 49 11.80 14.70 -26.18
N ILE A 50 10.70 14.44 -26.91
CA ILE A 50 9.46 15.25 -26.91
C ILE A 50 8.72 15.04 -25.58
N HIS A 51 8.65 13.79 -25.11
CA HIS A 51 8.03 13.43 -23.84
C HIS A 51 9.06 12.80 -22.90
N LYS A 52 8.93 13.07 -21.60
CA LYS A 52 9.92 12.65 -20.58
C LYS A 52 9.57 11.36 -19.84
N TYR A 53 8.35 10.86 -19.96
CA TYR A 53 7.89 9.64 -19.29
C TYR A 53 6.81 8.94 -20.11
N GLU A 54 6.60 7.65 -19.87
CA GLU A 54 5.41 6.94 -20.35
C GLU A 54 4.21 7.20 -19.42
N SER A 55 3.03 6.64 -19.74
CA SER A 55 1.91 6.73 -18.81
C SER A 55 2.13 5.87 -17.56
N PHE A 56 1.81 6.40 -16.38
CA PHE A 56 1.96 5.68 -15.12
C PHE A 56 0.86 6.02 -14.10
N ASN A 57 0.72 5.17 -13.09
CA ASN A 57 -0.15 5.39 -11.94
C ASN A 57 0.61 6.13 -10.84
N ILE A 58 0.00 7.19 -10.31
CA ILE A 58 0.50 7.96 -9.19
C ILE A 58 -0.51 7.94 -8.06
N ILE A 59 -0.04 7.70 -6.84
CA ILE A 59 -0.83 7.92 -5.62
C ILE A 59 -0.41 9.25 -5.03
N ILE A 60 -1.39 10.14 -4.87
CA ILE A 60 -1.21 11.47 -4.29
C ILE A 60 -1.86 11.45 -2.90
N GLN A 61 -1.05 11.50 -1.85
CA GLN A 61 -1.52 11.66 -0.47
C GLN A 61 -1.58 13.15 -0.12
N ILE A 62 -2.77 13.61 0.24
CA ILE A 62 -3.02 14.97 0.68
C ILE A 62 -3.08 14.95 2.21
N HIS A 63 -2.03 15.44 2.86
CA HIS A 63 -1.94 15.41 4.32
C HIS A 63 -2.80 16.49 4.95
N HIS A 64 -2.46 17.74 4.66
CA HIS A 64 -3.14 18.89 5.22
C HIS A 64 -2.94 20.15 4.38
N ILE A 65 -3.80 21.14 4.60
CA ILE A 65 -3.64 22.50 4.07
C ILE A 65 -3.48 23.45 5.25
N ASN A 66 -2.45 24.30 5.21
CA ASN A 66 -2.32 25.43 6.11
C ASN A 66 -2.77 26.70 5.38
N LEU A 67 -3.87 27.28 5.84
CA LEU A 67 -4.44 28.51 5.33
C LEU A 67 -3.67 29.70 5.92
N LYS A 68 -3.34 30.70 5.09
CA LYS A 68 -2.65 31.91 5.56
C LYS A 68 -3.61 32.96 6.10
N VAL A 69 -4.86 32.96 5.64
CA VAL A 69 -5.90 33.85 6.13
C VAL A 69 -6.79 33.08 7.07
N GLY A 70 -6.98 33.62 8.28
CA GLY A 70 -7.90 33.06 9.26
C GLY A 70 -9.33 33.20 8.78
N ASP A 71 -10.08 32.13 8.91
CA ASP A 71 -11.50 32.07 8.54
C ASP A 71 -12.28 31.49 9.73
N ASP A 72 -13.61 31.40 9.67
CA ASP A 72 -14.39 30.82 10.77
C ASP A 72 -14.01 29.36 11.03
N ASP A 73 -13.68 28.97 12.27
CA ASP A 73 -13.22 27.62 12.69
C ASP A 73 -14.18 26.45 12.35
N ASN A 74 -15.30 26.70 11.69
CA ASN A 74 -16.24 25.70 11.19
C ASN A 74 -16.34 25.62 9.66
N SER A 75 -15.59 26.45 8.93
CA SER A 75 -15.52 26.43 7.48
C SER A 75 -15.00 25.08 6.98
N LYS A 76 -15.62 24.56 5.92
CA LYS A 76 -15.23 23.29 5.29
C LYS A 76 -14.53 23.55 3.97
N TYR A 77 -13.48 22.79 3.69
CA TYR A 77 -12.69 22.91 2.47
C TYR A 77 -12.64 21.59 1.72
N ILE A 78 -12.49 21.68 0.41
CA ILE A 78 -12.30 20.55 -0.51
C ILE A 78 -11.13 20.85 -1.42
N VAL A 79 -10.37 19.82 -1.76
CA VAL A 79 -9.22 19.89 -2.66
C VAL A 79 -9.56 19.15 -3.93
N HIS A 80 -9.41 19.81 -5.07
CA HIS A 80 -9.51 19.20 -6.38
C HIS A 80 -8.10 18.97 -6.93
N LEU A 81 -7.87 17.76 -7.43
CA LEU A 81 -6.68 17.38 -8.19
C LEU A 81 -7.11 17.20 -9.65
N LYS A 82 -6.37 17.82 -10.57
CA LYS A 82 -6.60 17.72 -12.00
C LYS A 82 -5.33 17.32 -12.72
N ILE A 83 -5.42 16.29 -13.57
CA ILE A 83 -4.34 15.84 -14.46
C ILE A 83 -4.94 15.68 -15.85
N GLY A 84 -4.58 16.56 -16.78
CA GLY A 84 -5.23 16.66 -18.08
C GLY A 84 -6.75 16.84 -17.95
N ASN A 85 -7.53 15.89 -18.48
CA ASN A 85 -8.99 15.88 -18.40
C ASN A 85 -9.56 15.09 -17.22
N ARG A 86 -8.70 14.50 -16.37
CA ARG A 86 -9.13 13.71 -15.21
C ARG A 86 -9.17 14.59 -13.97
N TYR A 87 -10.22 14.40 -13.18
CA TYR A 87 -10.43 15.11 -11.93
C TYR A 87 -10.59 14.11 -10.79
N SER A 88 -10.04 14.45 -9.64
CA SER A 88 -10.30 13.79 -8.37
C SER A 88 -10.51 14.85 -7.30
N TYR A 89 -11.34 14.58 -6.31
CA TYR A 89 -11.62 15.53 -5.25
C TYR A 89 -11.65 14.84 -3.89
N THR A 90 -11.15 15.53 -2.86
CA THR A 90 -11.27 15.07 -1.47
C THR A 90 -12.71 15.22 -0.99
N HIS A 91 -13.00 14.73 0.20
CA HIS A 91 -14.20 15.13 0.90
C HIS A 91 -14.05 16.52 1.50
N TYR A 92 -15.14 17.00 2.10
CA TYR A 92 -15.16 18.26 2.82
C TYR A 92 -14.57 18.09 4.22
N TYR A 93 -13.49 18.81 4.51
CA TYR A 93 -12.83 18.81 5.81
C TYR A 93 -12.99 20.14 6.51
N LYS A 94 -13.33 20.10 7.80
CA LYS A 94 -13.35 21.31 8.63
C LYS A 94 -11.93 21.79 8.87
N GLN A 95 -11.74 23.11 8.84
CA GLN A 95 -10.53 23.71 9.38
C GLN A 95 -10.54 23.72 10.92
N TYR A 96 -9.36 23.79 11.49
CA TYR A 96 -9.13 24.04 12.91
C TYR A 96 -7.81 24.78 13.05
N LEU A 97 -7.80 25.97 13.65
CA LEU A 97 -6.58 26.78 13.81
C LEU A 97 -5.86 26.99 12.46
N ASN A 98 -6.60 27.41 11.43
CA ASN A 98 -6.11 27.61 10.06
C ASN A 98 -5.51 26.37 9.39
N LYS A 99 -5.73 25.18 9.95
CA LYS A 99 -5.24 23.91 9.41
C LYS A 99 -6.39 23.00 9.05
N VAL A 100 -6.39 22.50 7.82
CA VAL A 100 -7.34 21.51 7.32
C VAL A 100 -6.63 20.17 7.24
N HIS A 101 -6.91 19.27 8.18
CA HIS A 101 -6.36 17.91 8.18
C HIS A 101 -7.21 16.97 7.32
N ILE A 102 -6.61 16.39 6.27
CA ILE A 102 -7.27 15.62 5.22
C ILE A 102 -6.87 14.14 5.30
N GLU A 103 -5.57 13.84 5.16
CA GLU A 103 -4.97 12.49 5.11
C GLU A 103 -5.60 11.52 4.09
N GLU A 104 -6.18 12.03 3.00
CA GLU A 104 -6.75 11.24 1.91
C GLU A 104 -5.71 10.90 0.84
N ARG A 105 -5.90 9.74 0.19
CA ARG A 105 -5.11 9.35 -0.99
C ARG A 105 -5.98 9.26 -2.23
N LYS A 106 -5.47 9.80 -3.33
CA LYS A 106 -6.09 9.71 -4.67
C LYS A 106 -5.15 8.97 -5.62
N ASN A 107 -5.67 7.92 -6.22
CA ASN A 107 -4.99 7.20 -7.29
C ASN A 107 -5.37 7.87 -8.61
N MET A 108 -4.39 8.36 -9.34
CA MET A 108 -4.59 9.02 -10.63
C MET A 108 -3.64 8.41 -11.67
N VAL A 109 -4.07 8.45 -12.92
CA VAL A 109 -3.26 7.97 -14.05
C VAL A 109 -2.72 9.19 -14.78
N VAL A 110 -1.39 9.31 -14.83
CA VAL A 110 -0.67 10.30 -15.63
C VAL A 110 -0.52 9.76 -17.04
N LYS A 111 -1.03 10.49 -18.04
CA LYS A 111 -0.74 10.18 -19.45
C LYS A 111 0.59 10.83 -19.84
N GLN A 112 1.24 10.25 -20.85
CA GLN A 112 2.56 10.67 -21.34
C GLN A 112 2.64 12.16 -21.78
N ASN A 113 1.50 12.77 -22.14
CA ASN A 113 1.40 14.17 -22.57
C ASN A 113 0.83 15.11 -21.49
N ASN A 114 0.66 14.64 -20.25
CA ASN A 114 0.20 15.50 -19.16
C ASN A 114 1.43 16.10 -18.51
N ASP A 115 1.59 17.42 -18.53
CA ASP A 115 2.81 18.07 -17.98
C ASP A 115 2.64 18.56 -16.54
N THR A 116 1.40 18.82 -16.13
CA THR A 116 1.09 19.43 -14.84
C THR A 116 0.00 18.69 -14.07
N ILE A 117 0.12 18.72 -12.75
CA ILE A 117 -0.94 18.42 -11.80
C ILE A 117 -1.42 19.74 -11.22
N ARG A 118 -2.68 20.08 -11.48
CA ARG A 118 -3.30 21.27 -10.92
C ARG A 118 -4.04 20.91 -9.63
N ILE A 119 -3.73 21.66 -8.58
CA ILE A 119 -4.34 21.54 -7.26
C ILE A 119 -5.17 22.78 -7.03
N GLU A 120 -6.45 22.62 -6.75
CA GLU A 120 -7.36 23.72 -6.50
C GLU A 120 -8.01 23.53 -5.14
N VAL A 121 -8.03 24.59 -4.34
CA VAL A 121 -8.66 24.58 -3.02
C VAL A 121 -9.94 25.38 -3.10
N TYR A 122 -11.02 24.81 -2.58
CA TYR A 122 -12.32 25.47 -2.51
C TYR A 122 -12.85 25.46 -1.09
N LYS A 123 -13.49 26.56 -0.69
CA LYS A 123 -14.30 26.66 0.52
C LYS A 123 -15.74 26.29 0.20
N LYS A 124 -16.35 25.47 1.05
CA LYS A 124 -17.76 25.09 0.93
C LYS A 124 -18.64 26.29 1.19
N GLY A 125 -19.45 26.67 0.20
CA GLY A 125 -20.52 27.65 0.34
C GLY A 125 -21.89 26.99 0.41
N THR A 126 -22.93 27.80 0.58
CA THR A 126 -24.34 27.32 0.68
C THR A 126 -24.88 26.87 -0.68
N LEU A 127 -24.60 27.61 -1.75
CA LEU A 127 -25.08 27.35 -3.11
C LEU A 127 -23.95 26.91 -4.05
N LYS A 128 -22.80 27.57 -3.96
CA LYS A 128 -21.60 27.27 -4.76
C LYS A 128 -20.39 27.32 -3.87
N ASN A 129 -19.39 26.52 -4.21
CA ASN A 129 -18.10 26.56 -3.55
C ASN A 129 -17.32 27.80 -4.00
N THR A 130 -16.64 28.43 -3.07
CA THR A 130 -15.78 29.59 -3.33
C THR A 130 -14.38 29.10 -3.63
N PHE A 131 -13.84 29.48 -4.79
CA PHE A 131 -12.45 29.20 -5.14
C PHE A 131 -11.51 30.00 -4.23
N ILE A 132 -10.57 29.31 -3.57
CA ILE A 132 -9.58 29.93 -2.69
C ILE A 132 -8.30 30.22 -3.46
N GLY A 133 -7.78 29.25 -4.19
CA GLY A 133 -6.55 29.37 -4.97
C GLY A 133 -6.15 28.06 -5.61
N SER A 134 -5.10 28.10 -6.42
CA SER A 134 -4.54 26.92 -7.07
C SER A 134 -3.01 26.89 -7.09
N ALA A 135 -2.46 25.71 -7.33
CA ALA A 135 -1.05 25.50 -7.64
C ALA A 135 -0.94 24.54 -8.81
N ASP A 136 -0.04 24.83 -9.74
CA ASP A 136 0.32 23.94 -10.84
C ASP A 136 1.69 23.33 -10.53
N LEU A 137 1.74 22.01 -10.40
CA LEU A 137 2.95 21.26 -10.14
C LEU A 137 3.40 20.62 -11.44
N HIS A 138 4.65 20.82 -11.83
CA HIS A 138 5.18 20.19 -13.04
C HIS A 138 5.54 18.74 -12.73
N ILE A 139 4.92 17.80 -13.44
CA ILE A 139 5.06 16.36 -13.17
C ILE A 139 6.53 15.95 -13.29
N TYR A 140 7.21 16.38 -14.36
CA TYR A 140 8.60 16.00 -14.55
C TYR A 140 9.53 16.61 -13.50
N THR A 141 9.48 17.93 -13.28
CA THR A 141 10.46 18.63 -12.46
C THR A 141 10.17 18.55 -10.96
N ASP A 142 8.90 18.53 -10.55
CA ASP A 142 8.52 18.52 -9.13
C ASP A 142 8.25 17.14 -8.56
N ILE A 143 8.01 16.14 -9.42
CA ILE A 143 7.66 14.78 -8.98
C ILE A 143 8.72 13.78 -9.46
N VAL A 144 8.90 13.63 -10.78
CA VAL A 144 9.79 12.60 -11.34
C VAL A 144 11.25 12.88 -10.98
N LYS A 145 11.76 14.09 -11.26
CA LYS A 145 13.15 14.47 -10.92
C LYS A 145 13.44 14.47 -9.43
N LYS A 146 12.41 14.68 -8.60
CA LYS A 146 12.52 14.66 -7.13
C LYS A 146 12.17 13.29 -6.55
N LEU A 147 12.13 12.24 -7.39
CA LEU A 147 11.92 10.85 -7.00
C LEU A 147 10.66 10.61 -6.17
N PHE A 148 9.52 11.17 -6.60
CA PHE A 148 8.22 11.04 -5.93
C PHE A 148 8.29 11.46 -4.45
N PRO A 149 8.48 12.77 -4.18
CA PRO A 149 8.85 13.22 -2.85
C PRO A 149 7.67 13.12 -1.87
N CYS A 150 8.00 12.92 -0.59
CA CYS A 150 7.04 12.81 0.51
C CYS A 150 7.06 14.07 1.40
N ASN A 151 5.90 14.43 1.97
CA ASN A 151 5.71 15.55 2.89
C ASN A 151 6.20 16.92 2.35
N MET A 152 6.05 17.14 1.05
CA MET A 152 6.44 18.39 0.40
C MET A 152 5.35 19.45 0.51
N TYR A 153 5.76 20.70 0.69
CA TYR A 153 4.86 21.85 0.76
C TYR A 153 4.79 22.59 -0.57
N PHE A 154 3.57 22.85 -1.03
CA PHE A 154 3.30 23.60 -2.25
C PHE A 154 2.48 24.84 -1.94
N ASN A 155 2.91 25.99 -2.45
CA ASN A 155 2.20 27.25 -2.27
C ASN A 155 0.96 27.29 -3.17
N ILE A 156 -0.21 27.46 -2.56
CA ILE A 156 -1.46 27.71 -3.26
C ILE A 156 -1.62 29.22 -3.40
N ALA A 157 -1.75 29.70 -4.64
CA ALA A 157 -1.84 31.12 -4.94
C ALA A 157 -3.19 31.50 -5.56
N ASN A 158 -3.60 32.74 -5.34
CA ASN A 158 -4.73 33.36 -6.03
C ASN A 158 -4.35 34.81 -6.35
N LYS A 159 -4.49 35.22 -7.63
CA LYS A 159 -4.07 36.55 -8.10
C LYS A 159 -2.67 36.95 -7.60
N ASN A 160 -1.70 36.03 -7.74
CA ASN A 160 -0.30 36.18 -7.32
C ASN A 160 -0.04 36.32 -5.81
N GLN A 161 -1.04 36.14 -4.95
CA GLN A 161 -0.87 36.10 -3.50
C GLN A 161 -0.95 34.65 -3.01
N ILE A 162 0.00 34.24 -2.17
CA ILE A 162 -0.05 32.92 -1.52
C ILE A 162 -1.16 32.95 -0.47
N VAL A 163 -2.19 32.14 -0.67
CA VAL A 163 -3.37 32.06 0.21
C VAL A 163 -3.33 30.85 1.14
N ALA A 164 -2.62 29.79 0.75
CA ALA A 164 -2.46 28.58 1.54
C ALA A 164 -1.19 27.82 1.15
N THR A 165 -0.84 26.81 1.93
CA THR A 165 0.17 25.81 1.58
C THR A 165 -0.43 24.41 1.71
N ALA A 166 -0.21 23.56 0.72
CA ALA A 166 -0.66 22.17 0.73
C ALA A 166 0.52 21.23 0.98
N CYS A 167 0.40 20.34 1.95
CA CYS A 167 1.40 19.30 2.23
C CYS A 167 0.98 17.99 1.55
N LEU A 168 1.82 17.50 0.64
CA LEU A 168 1.53 16.36 -0.23
C LEU A 168 2.67 15.34 -0.22
N SER A 169 2.31 14.07 -0.41
CA SER A 169 3.26 13.01 -0.76
C SER A 169 2.85 12.35 -2.06
N PHE A 170 3.85 11.99 -2.88
CA PHE A 170 3.65 11.28 -4.13
C PHE A 170 4.25 9.89 -4.01
N HIS A 171 3.56 8.88 -4.54
CA HIS A 171 4.07 7.52 -4.61
C HIS A 171 3.88 6.97 -6.01
N TYR A 172 4.97 6.48 -6.59
CA TYR A 172 4.93 5.64 -7.78
C TYR A 172 4.56 4.22 -7.37
N ILE A 173 3.49 3.68 -7.96
CA ILE A 173 3.09 2.29 -7.77
C ILE A 173 2.64 1.70 -9.09
N ASN A 174 3.28 0.61 -9.50
CA ASN A 174 2.84 -0.17 -10.65
C ASN A 174 1.69 -1.12 -10.23
N LEU A 175 0.45 -0.65 -10.31
CA LEU A 175 -0.73 -1.46 -9.98
C LEU A 175 -1.01 -2.56 -11.02
N ASP A 176 -0.50 -2.42 -12.24
CA ASP A 176 -0.72 -3.39 -13.32
C ASP A 176 0.02 -4.71 -13.06
N CYS A 177 0.95 -4.74 -12.10
CA CYS A 177 1.63 -5.97 -11.70
C CYS A 177 0.76 -6.93 -10.88
N ILE A 178 -0.37 -6.45 -10.32
CA ILE A 178 -1.25 -7.27 -9.46
C ILE A 178 -2.16 -8.14 -10.33
N ASN A 179 -2.09 -9.47 -10.15
CA ASN A 179 -2.93 -10.40 -10.90
C ASN A 179 -4.41 -10.20 -10.57
N LYS A 180 -5.29 -10.52 -11.53
CA LYS A 180 -6.75 -10.41 -11.37
C LYS A 180 -7.30 -11.09 -10.13
N GLU A 181 -6.74 -12.24 -9.75
CA GLU A 181 -7.16 -13.02 -8.58
C GLU A 181 -6.86 -12.30 -7.24
N ASP A 182 -5.81 -11.49 -7.22
CA ASP A 182 -5.31 -10.77 -6.04
C ASP A 182 -5.80 -9.30 -5.99
N GLN A 183 -6.55 -8.84 -6.99
CA GLN A 183 -7.12 -7.48 -7.03
C GLN A 183 -8.11 -7.20 -5.88
N ILE A 184 -8.68 -8.25 -5.28
CA ILE A 184 -9.52 -8.12 -4.10
C ILE A 184 -8.75 -7.73 -2.83
N TYR A 185 -7.41 -7.77 -2.88
CA TYR A 185 -6.51 -7.39 -1.77
C TYR A 185 -5.69 -6.15 -2.10
N THR A 186 -6.05 -5.39 -3.14
CA THR A 186 -5.25 -4.27 -3.65
C THR A 186 -4.90 -3.25 -2.56
N SER A 187 -5.80 -2.99 -1.59
CA SER A 187 -5.49 -2.01 -0.52
C SER A 187 -4.38 -2.52 0.40
N LEU A 188 -4.36 -3.82 0.69
CA LEU A 188 -3.27 -4.44 1.45
C LEU A 188 -1.94 -4.38 0.70
N PHE A 189 -1.94 -4.64 -0.60
CA PHE A 189 -0.73 -4.51 -1.42
C PHE A 189 -0.22 -3.07 -1.45
N ILE A 190 -1.10 -2.10 -1.71
CA ILE A 190 -0.74 -0.68 -1.75
C ILE A 190 -0.11 -0.23 -0.43
N GLU A 191 -0.73 -0.53 0.72
CA GLU A 191 -0.16 -0.15 2.02
C GLU A 191 1.21 -0.79 2.25
N THR A 192 1.36 -2.06 1.88
CA THR A 192 2.62 -2.79 2.08
C THR A 192 3.72 -2.21 1.21
N ILE A 193 3.44 -1.92 -0.07
CA ILE A 193 4.38 -1.31 -1.00
C ILE A 193 4.81 0.07 -0.48
N ILE A 194 3.87 0.93 -0.07
CA ILE A 194 4.18 2.26 0.47
C ILE A 194 5.01 2.15 1.76
N ALA A 195 4.69 1.21 2.65
CA ALA A 195 5.44 1.00 3.89
C ALA A 195 6.89 0.56 3.62
N VAL A 196 7.11 -0.31 2.63
CA VAL A 196 8.46 -0.74 2.23
C VAL A 196 9.22 0.41 1.57
N GLN A 197 8.60 1.14 0.65
CA GLN A 197 9.20 2.29 -0.02
C GLN A 197 9.69 3.35 0.97
N LYS A 198 8.92 3.64 2.03
CA LYS A 198 9.31 4.62 3.07
C LYS A 198 10.56 4.23 3.86
N ASN A 199 10.85 2.94 3.97
CA ASN A 199 11.97 2.43 4.77
C ASN A 199 13.23 2.14 3.94
N GLN A 200 13.18 2.28 2.61
CA GLN A 200 14.29 1.99 1.71
C GLN A 200 15.02 3.27 1.27
N SER A 201 15.93 3.80 2.09
CA SER A 201 16.87 4.84 1.67
C SER A 201 17.77 4.39 0.49
N ARG A 202 18.07 3.08 0.44
CA ARG A 202 18.94 2.46 -0.58
C ARG A 202 18.39 2.51 -2.01
N ASN A 203 17.07 2.60 -2.22
CA ASN A 203 16.52 2.66 -3.57
C ASN A 203 16.86 3.99 -4.25
N ASN A 204 16.80 5.10 -3.50
CA ASN A 204 17.13 6.41 -4.05
C ASN A 204 18.60 6.48 -4.45
N GLU A 205 19.51 5.90 -3.65
CA GLU A 205 20.93 5.80 -4.00
C GLU A 205 21.16 5.00 -5.29
N MET A 206 20.43 3.91 -5.51
CA MET A 206 20.53 3.12 -6.74
C MET A 206 19.97 3.88 -7.94
N ILE A 207 18.85 4.59 -7.77
CA ILE A 207 18.26 5.45 -8.81
C ILE A 207 19.26 6.56 -9.19
N GLU A 208 19.86 7.22 -8.21
CA GLU A 208 20.84 8.28 -8.43
C GLU A 208 22.08 7.75 -9.17
N LYS A 209 22.55 6.53 -8.87
CA LYS A 209 23.64 5.89 -9.63
C LYS A 209 23.27 5.71 -11.10
N LEU A 210 22.10 5.15 -11.40
CA LEU A 210 21.63 4.98 -12.79
C LEU A 210 21.49 6.34 -13.51
N ILE A 211 20.99 7.35 -12.81
CA ILE A 211 20.88 8.71 -13.38
C ILE A 211 22.28 9.27 -13.70
N ASN A 212 23.26 9.07 -12.82
CA ASN A 212 24.66 9.48 -13.04
C ASN A 212 25.33 8.72 -14.20
N GLU A 213 24.90 7.48 -14.46
CA GLU A 213 25.31 6.67 -15.61
C GLU A 213 24.64 7.12 -16.93
N GLY A 214 23.77 8.14 -16.88
CA GLY A 214 23.12 8.73 -18.04
C GLY A 214 21.73 8.19 -18.34
N VAL A 215 21.16 7.35 -17.46
CA VAL A 215 19.79 6.87 -17.58
C VAL A 215 18.81 8.01 -17.27
N GLU A 216 17.74 8.12 -18.05
CA GLU A 216 16.68 9.11 -17.82
C GLU A 216 15.99 8.84 -16.47
N HIS A 217 15.58 9.89 -15.74
CA HIS A 217 15.08 9.76 -14.36
C HIS A 217 13.88 8.80 -14.25
N PHE A 218 12.92 8.90 -15.17
CA PHE A 218 11.75 8.04 -15.18
C PHE A 218 12.11 6.59 -15.50
N ASP A 219 13.00 6.34 -16.45
CA ASP A 219 13.44 4.99 -16.78
C ASP A 219 14.22 4.35 -15.62
N ALA A 220 15.07 5.11 -14.92
CA ALA A 220 15.77 4.66 -13.71
C ALA A 220 14.79 4.31 -12.57
N ILE A 221 13.74 5.12 -12.35
CA ILE A 221 12.69 4.84 -11.36
C ILE A 221 11.92 3.55 -11.73
N LYS A 222 11.65 3.35 -13.02
CA LYS A 222 10.93 2.17 -13.48
C LYS A 222 11.77 0.90 -13.34
N GLU A 223 13.07 0.97 -13.63
CA GLU A 223 13.99 -0.16 -13.50
C GLU A 223 14.17 -0.60 -12.03
N THR A 224 14.18 0.38 -11.12
CA THR A 224 14.28 0.16 -9.68
C THR A 224 12.92 0.01 -8.99
N ASP A 225 11.83 -0.12 -9.75
CA ASP A 225 10.48 -0.26 -9.20
C ASP A 225 10.35 -1.54 -8.37
N VAL A 226 10.24 -1.36 -7.06
CA VAL A 226 10.03 -2.46 -6.13
C VAL A 226 8.61 -3.01 -6.14
N SER A 227 7.62 -2.34 -6.76
CA SER A 227 6.21 -2.78 -6.74
C SER A 227 6.05 -4.21 -7.25
N SER A 228 6.65 -4.49 -8.41
CA SER A 228 6.58 -5.82 -9.05
C SER A 228 7.32 -6.89 -8.24
N THR A 229 8.48 -6.54 -7.70
CA THR A 229 9.30 -7.43 -6.86
C THR A 229 8.60 -7.76 -5.55
N ILE A 230 8.06 -6.74 -4.87
CA ILE A 230 7.27 -6.89 -3.64
C ILE A 230 6.05 -7.75 -3.92
N TYR A 231 5.30 -7.47 -5.00
CA TYR A 231 4.15 -8.28 -5.36
C TYR A 231 4.54 -9.75 -5.60
N LYS A 232 5.55 -10.04 -6.42
CA LYS A 232 6.03 -11.42 -6.65
C LYS A 232 6.46 -12.10 -5.36
N ASN A 233 7.22 -11.41 -4.51
CA ASN A 233 7.68 -11.93 -3.24
C ASN A 233 6.48 -12.27 -2.33
N ILE A 234 5.55 -11.33 -2.15
CA ILE A 234 4.34 -11.56 -1.35
C ILE A 234 3.53 -12.71 -1.93
N SER A 235 3.26 -12.71 -3.24
CA SER A 235 2.44 -13.73 -3.89
C SER A 235 3.05 -15.13 -3.80
N SER A 236 4.38 -15.24 -3.72
CA SER A 236 5.09 -16.50 -3.51
C SER A 236 5.04 -17.03 -2.07
N LEU A 237 4.73 -16.17 -1.09
CA LEU A 237 4.66 -16.59 0.32
C LEU A 237 3.52 -17.58 0.55
N ALA A 238 3.74 -18.48 1.51
CA ALA A 238 2.65 -19.28 2.06
C ALA A 238 1.56 -18.34 2.61
N ILE A 239 0.30 -18.74 2.49
CA ILE A 239 -0.85 -17.92 2.91
C ILE A 239 -0.78 -17.47 4.38
N GLU A 240 -0.19 -18.28 5.26
CA GLU A 240 0.00 -17.92 6.67
C GLU A 240 1.00 -16.77 6.83
N ASP A 241 2.08 -16.77 6.04
CA ASP A 241 3.09 -15.72 6.05
C ASP A 241 2.58 -14.45 5.35
N LYS A 242 1.79 -14.58 4.27
CA LYS A 242 1.03 -13.46 3.68
C LYS A 242 0.17 -12.76 4.73
N ILE A 243 -0.60 -13.53 5.49
CA ILE A 243 -1.46 -12.99 6.54
C ILE A 243 -0.60 -12.30 7.62
N ARG A 244 0.49 -12.92 8.08
CA ARG A 244 1.40 -12.31 9.07
C ARG A 244 2.00 -10.98 8.59
N LEU A 245 2.36 -10.90 7.31
CA LEU A 245 2.86 -9.67 6.71
C LEU A 245 1.76 -8.59 6.69
N PHE A 246 0.59 -8.91 6.14
CA PHE A 246 -0.52 -7.96 6.03
C PHE A 246 -1.13 -7.56 7.38
N CYS A 247 -0.97 -8.36 8.44
CA CYS A 247 -1.33 -7.97 9.80
C CYS A 247 -0.70 -6.63 10.21
N LYS A 248 0.52 -6.33 9.74
CA LYS A 248 1.21 -5.08 10.06
C LYS A 248 0.44 -3.85 9.58
N ASN A 249 -0.35 -3.97 8.51
CA ASN A 249 -1.17 -2.86 7.98
C ASN A 249 -2.37 -2.52 8.89
N LEU A 250 -2.73 -3.41 9.80
CA LEU A 250 -3.78 -3.21 10.80
C LEU A 250 -3.26 -2.67 12.13
N ASN A 251 -1.95 -2.44 12.24
CA ASN A 251 -1.34 -1.88 13.44
C ASN A 251 -1.30 -0.35 13.32
N GLY A 252 -1.59 0.33 14.42
CA GLY A 252 -1.53 1.80 14.43
C GLY A 252 -2.40 2.44 15.51
N HIS A 253 -2.29 3.76 15.62
CA HIS A 253 -3.04 4.52 16.59
C HIS A 253 -4.46 4.81 16.11
N LEU A 254 -5.44 4.46 16.94
CA LEU A 254 -6.84 4.83 16.73
C LEU A 254 -7.42 5.38 18.03
N LEU A 255 -8.38 6.27 17.87
CA LEU A 255 -9.16 6.84 18.94
C LEU A 255 -10.43 5.99 19.13
N HIS A 256 -10.62 5.40 20.30
CA HIS A 256 -11.75 4.53 20.62
C HIS A 256 -12.71 5.21 21.60
N SER A 257 -14.02 5.11 21.33
CA SER A 257 -15.08 5.53 22.25
C SER A 257 -15.95 4.35 22.67
N ASN A 258 -16.18 4.23 23.99
CA ASN A 258 -17.10 3.25 24.59
C ASN A 258 -18.58 3.64 24.46
N PHE A 259 -18.88 4.87 24.04
CA PHE A 259 -20.24 5.40 23.96
C PHE A 259 -20.60 5.80 22.52
N TYR A 260 -21.91 5.77 22.24
CA TYR A 260 -22.50 6.45 21.06
C TYR A 260 -22.21 7.96 21.06
N ILE A 261 -21.97 8.54 22.24
CA ILE A 261 -21.70 9.96 22.40
C ILE A 261 -20.23 10.24 22.04
N LYS A 262 -20.02 10.89 20.90
CA LYS A 262 -18.72 11.26 20.28
C LYS A 262 -17.88 12.28 21.11
N ARG A 263 -17.97 12.29 22.44
CA ARG A 263 -17.32 13.28 23.32
C ARG A 263 -16.04 12.79 23.99
N PHE A 264 -15.88 11.48 24.21
CA PHE A 264 -14.72 10.93 24.90
C PHE A 264 -14.07 9.83 24.07
N TYR A 265 -12.88 10.12 23.53
CA TYR A 265 -12.08 9.16 22.80
C TYR A 265 -10.75 8.96 23.50
N ASN A 266 -10.43 7.70 23.79
CA ASN A 266 -9.11 7.33 24.30
C ASN A 266 -8.22 6.91 23.13
N LYS A 267 -6.98 7.40 23.11
CA LYS A 267 -5.98 7.00 22.12
C LYS A 267 -5.41 5.65 22.54
N TYR A 268 -5.58 4.65 21.69
CA TYR A 268 -4.97 3.34 21.86
C TYR A 268 -4.11 3.00 20.65
N PHE A 269 -3.14 2.12 20.87
CA PHE A 269 -2.42 1.44 19.80
C PHE A 269 -3.08 0.09 19.54
N PHE A 270 -3.58 -0.09 18.33
CA PHE A 270 -4.18 -1.34 17.87
C PHE A 270 -3.08 -2.24 17.30
N TYR A 271 -3.14 -3.53 17.64
CA TYR A 271 -2.16 -4.51 17.20
C TYR A 271 -2.79 -5.88 16.95
N MET A 272 -2.40 -6.51 15.85
CA MET A 272 -2.91 -7.83 15.47
C MET A 272 -2.06 -8.96 16.05
N HIS A 273 -2.66 -9.76 16.94
CA HIS A 273 -2.05 -10.98 17.44
C HIS A 273 -2.66 -12.23 16.78
N PHE A 274 -1.80 -13.18 16.44
CA PHE A 274 -2.20 -14.51 16.01
C PHE A 274 -1.96 -15.52 17.13
N PHE A 275 -3.04 -16.03 17.73
CA PHE A 275 -2.95 -16.98 18.85
C PHE A 275 -3.89 -18.18 18.65
N LYS A 276 -3.36 -19.40 18.82
CA LYS A 276 -4.11 -20.66 18.68
C LYS A 276 -4.91 -20.75 17.36
N GLY A 277 -4.33 -20.27 16.26
CA GLY A 277 -4.97 -20.32 14.94
C GLY A 277 -6.08 -19.30 14.73
N LYS A 278 -6.10 -18.21 15.52
CA LYS A 278 -7.14 -17.17 15.49
C LYS A 278 -6.52 -15.79 15.52
N PHE A 279 -7.22 -14.83 14.92
CA PHE A 279 -6.77 -13.44 14.79
C PHE A 279 -7.48 -12.54 15.80
N TYR A 280 -6.70 -11.91 16.66
CA TYR A 280 -7.15 -10.99 17.71
C TYR A 280 -6.59 -9.61 17.42
N TRP A 281 -7.49 -8.69 17.09
CA TRP A 281 -7.16 -7.28 17.01
C TRP A 281 -7.28 -6.68 18.41
N CYS A 282 -6.15 -6.56 19.09
CA CYS A 282 -6.04 -6.07 20.45
C CYS A 282 -5.76 -4.57 20.44
N TYR A 283 -6.08 -3.88 21.54
CA TYR A 283 -5.71 -2.48 21.72
C TYR A 283 -5.14 -2.22 23.11
N TYR A 284 -4.14 -1.33 23.15
CA TYR A 284 -3.26 -1.06 24.29
C TYR A 284 -3.12 0.45 24.48
N ASN A 285 -2.78 0.89 25.70
CA ASN A 285 -2.45 2.30 25.94
C ASN A 285 -1.17 2.70 25.17
N GLU A 286 -0.18 1.81 25.14
CA GLU A 286 1.14 2.07 24.57
C GLU A 286 1.52 1.03 23.51
N GLU A 287 2.36 1.43 22.55
CA GLU A 287 2.87 0.54 21.50
C GLU A 287 3.83 -0.54 22.06
N ALA A 288 4.65 -0.19 23.05
CA ALA A 288 5.60 -1.14 23.65
C ALA A 288 4.87 -2.34 24.27
N ASP A 289 3.80 -2.08 25.02
CA ASP A 289 2.91 -3.08 25.61
C ASP A 289 2.28 -4.00 24.55
N ALA A 290 1.92 -3.43 23.39
CA ALA A 290 1.31 -4.18 22.30
C ALA A 290 2.25 -5.23 21.69
N LYS A 291 3.55 -4.91 21.57
CA LYS A 291 4.55 -5.83 21.00
C LYS A 291 4.75 -7.08 21.87
N VAL A 292 4.64 -6.92 23.20
CA VAL A 292 4.84 -8.01 24.17
C VAL A 292 3.54 -8.62 24.73
N ASP A 293 2.37 -8.17 24.24
CA ASP A 293 1.02 -8.53 24.76
C ASP A 293 0.90 -8.35 26.29
N LYS A 294 1.37 -7.21 26.81
CA LYS A 294 1.21 -6.80 28.22
C LYS A 294 0.15 -5.72 28.35
N ASN A 295 -0.54 -5.65 29.49
CA ASN A 295 -1.52 -4.61 29.82
C ASN A 295 -2.61 -4.36 28.76
N ARG A 296 -3.07 -5.42 28.09
CA ARG A 296 -4.13 -5.34 27.08
C ARG A 296 -5.40 -4.73 27.64
N VAL A 297 -5.88 -3.66 27.02
CA VAL A 297 -7.13 -2.98 27.40
C VAL A 297 -8.33 -3.77 26.88
N GLY A 298 -8.26 -4.26 25.65
CA GLY A 298 -9.31 -5.08 25.07
C GLY A 298 -8.94 -5.69 23.73
N TYR A 299 -9.88 -6.43 23.14
CA TYR A 299 -9.68 -7.06 21.83
C TYR A 299 -10.99 -7.33 21.09
N ILE A 300 -10.87 -7.45 19.77
CA ILE A 300 -11.88 -8.01 18.89
C ILE A 300 -11.27 -9.19 18.13
N ARG A 301 -12.03 -10.29 18.06
CA ARG A 301 -11.68 -11.38 17.17
C ARG A 301 -12.19 -11.07 15.78
N LEU A 302 -11.31 -11.03 14.79
CA LEU A 302 -11.71 -10.68 13.42
C LEU A 302 -12.72 -11.67 12.84
N GLU A 303 -12.70 -12.93 13.29
CA GLU A 303 -13.69 -13.92 12.86
C GLU A 303 -15.13 -13.63 13.32
N TYR A 304 -15.28 -12.69 14.25
CA TYR A 304 -16.57 -12.24 14.79
C TYR A 304 -17.02 -10.91 14.21
N VAL A 305 -16.19 -10.26 13.40
CA VAL A 305 -16.58 -9.07 12.66
C VAL A 305 -17.63 -9.48 11.64
N VAL A 306 -18.78 -8.84 11.73
CA VAL A 306 -19.89 -8.99 10.79
C VAL A 306 -19.67 -8.05 9.62
N ASN A 307 -19.34 -6.78 9.91
CA ASN A 307 -19.10 -5.78 8.90
C ASN A 307 -18.34 -4.57 9.49
N VAL A 308 -17.71 -3.80 8.62
CA VAL A 308 -17.02 -2.54 8.93
C VAL A 308 -17.68 -1.42 8.16
N TYR A 309 -18.08 -0.37 8.87
CA TYR A 309 -18.89 0.72 8.32
C TYR A 309 -18.18 2.04 8.43
N SER A 310 -18.21 2.77 7.32
CA SER A 310 -17.81 4.17 7.26
C SER A 310 -18.91 5.08 7.81
N ASP A 311 -18.58 6.07 8.65
CA ASP A 311 -19.55 7.10 9.07
C ASP A 311 -19.97 7.96 7.87
N VAL A 312 -21.27 8.08 7.62
CA VAL A 312 -21.80 8.78 6.44
C VAL A 312 -21.43 10.27 6.42
N TYR A 313 -21.23 10.86 7.60
CA TYR A 313 -21.06 12.31 7.76
C TYR A 313 -19.61 12.73 8.02
N SER A 314 -18.71 11.79 8.33
CA SER A 314 -17.34 12.13 8.67
C SER A 314 -16.31 11.07 8.27
N HIS A 315 -15.31 11.54 7.53
CA HIS A 315 -14.16 10.80 7.04
C HIS A 315 -13.09 10.51 8.11
N LYS A 316 -13.40 10.83 9.36
CA LYS A 316 -12.55 10.49 10.50
C LYS A 316 -13.09 9.32 11.30
N TYR A 317 -14.37 8.94 11.16
CA TYR A 317 -15.00 7.94 12.02
C TYR A 317 -15.46 6.72 11.23
N PHE A 318 -15.22 5.55 11.78
CA PHE A 318 -15.79 4.30 11.32
C PHE A 318 -16.21 3.47 12.52
N TYR A 319 -16.99 2.43 12.29
CA TYR A 319 -17.33 1.49 13.34
C TYR A 319 -17.35 0.06 12.84
N ILE A 320 -17.06 -0.85 13.76
CA ILE A 320 -17.02 -2.28 13.48
C ILE A 320 -18.17 -2.94 14.21
N LYS A 321 -19.01 -3.61 13.44
CA LYS A 321 -20.10 -4.45 13.96
C LYS A 321 -19.58 -5.86 14.13
N TYR A 322 -19.66 -6.40 15.34
CA TYR A 322 -19.17 -7.75 15.63
C TYR A 322 -20.07 -8.49 16.63
N ARG A 323 -20.05 -9.82 16.58
CA ARG A 323 -20.85 -10.69 17.46
C ARG A 323 -19.99 -11.72 18.14
N LYS A 324 -19.77 -11.57 19.46
CA LYS A 324 -18.96 -12.53 20.22
C LYS A 324 -19.67 -13.90 20.28
N LYS A 325 -18.87 -14.95 20.48
CA LYS A 325 -19.40 -16.32 20.64
C LYS A 325 -20.35 -16.36 21.84
N ARG A 326 -21.56 -16.89 21.64
CA ARG A 326 -22.62 -17.03 22.65
C ARG A 326 -23.36 -15.74 23.04
N GLU A 327 -23.03 -14.60 22.43
CA GLU A 327 -23.83 -13.39 22.58
C GLU A 327 -24.91 -13.32 21.49
N LYS A 328 -26.16 -13.09 21.91
CA LYS A 328 -27.27 -12.81 21.00
C LYS A 328 -27.24 -11.37 20.46
N LYS A 329 -26.70 -10.44 21.26
CA LYS A 329 -26.62 -9.02 20.91
C LYS A 329 -25.43 -8.73 20.01
N GLU A 330 -25.62 -7.78 19.12
CA GLU A 330 -24.57 -7.22 18.27
C GLU A 330 -23.81 -6.16 19.06
N ASN A 331 -22.48 -6.14 18.90
CA ASN A 331 -21.61 -5.17 19.53
C ASN A 331 -21.04 -4.22 18.47
N TYR A 332 -20.69 -3.01 18.90
CA TYR A 332 -20.17 -1.96 18.04
C TYR A 332 -18.90 -1.39 18.66
N LEU A 333 -17.84 -1.29 17.86
CA LEU A 333 -16.61 -0.59 18.22
C LEU A 333 -16.54 0.71 17.42
N TYR A 334 -16.61 1.86 18.10
CA TYR A 334 -16.57 3.17 17.45
C TYR A 334 -15.15 3.72 17.44
N LEU A 335 -14.62 3.94 16.24
CA LEU A 335 -13.22 4.29 16.01
C LEU A 335 -13.12 5.62 15.27
N LYS A 336 -12.09 6.39 15.63
CA LYS A 336 -11.70 7.61 14.95
C LYS A 336 -10.24 7.50 14.51
N THR A 337 -9.96 7.87 13.28
CA THR A 337 -8.61 7.81 12.71
C THR A 337 -7.73 8.94 13.22
N VAL A 338 -6.42 8.69 13.21
CA VAL A 338 -5.39 9.64 13.66
C VAL A 338 -4.43 10.01 12.53
N ASP A 339 -3.97 9.01 11.78
CA ASP A 339 -2.80 9.07 10.90
C ASP A 339 -3.13 8.81 9.41
N LYS A 340 -4.26 8.19 9.12
CA LYS A 340 -4.72 7.85 7.76
C LYS A 340 -6.20 8.14 7.62
N ASP A 341 -6.66 8.40 6.39
CA ASP A 341 -8.09 8.49 6.10
C ASP A 341 -8.84 7.22 6.53
N ARG A 342 -10.09 7.40 6.93
CA ARG A 342 -10.98 6.31 7.33
C ARG A 342 -11.14 5.25 6.24
N ASN A 343 -11.28 5.65 4.97
CA ASN A 343 -11.51 4.67 3.91
C ASN A 343 -10.30 3.76 3.71
N ILE A 344 -9.09 4.26 3.96
CA ILE A 344 -7.87 3.43 3.95
C ILE A 344 -7.98 2.35 5.03
N TRP A 345 -8.27 2.75 6.28
CA TRP A 345 -8.49 1.80 7.38
C TRP A 345 -9.59 0.77 7.08
N VAL A 346 -10.75 1.24 6.62
CA VAL A 346 -11.91 0.39 6.33
C VAL A 346 -11.58 -0.61 5.22
N ASN A 347 -10.94 -0.18 4.14
CA ASN A 347 -10.58 -1.06 3.02
C ASN A 347 -9.54 -2.11 3.44
N ILE A 348 -8.50 -1.72 4.19
CA ILE A 348 -7.50 -2.66 4.72
C ILE A 348 -8.18 -3.73 5.58
N ILE A 349 -9.09 -3.34 6.48
CA ILE A 349 -9.79 -4.28 7.36
C ILE A 349 -10.68 -5.22 6.53
N HIS A 350 -11.39 -4.71 5.53
CA HIS A 350 -12.22 -5.53 4.62
C HIS A 350 -11.38 -6.54 3.84
N ASP A 351 -10.34 -6.08 3.13
CA ASP A 351 -9.43 -6.92 2.36
C ASP A 351 -8.83 -8.01 3.25
N PHE A 352 -8.45 -7.66 4.49
CA PHE A 352 -7.89 -8.61 5.45
C PHE A 352 -8.92 -9.64 5.96
N ILE A 353 -10.17 -9.24 6.22
CA ILE A 353 -11.24 -10.17 6.61
C ILE A 353 -11.52 -11.16 5.48
N ILE A 354 -11.53 -10.71 4.23
CA ILE A 354 -11.70 -11.56 3.05
C ILE A 354 -10.54 -12.56 2.97
N LEU A 355 -9.29 -12.09 3.11
CA LEU A 355 -8.09 -12.93 3.09
C LEU A 355 -8.14 -14.03 4.15
N VAL A 356 -8.44 -13.68 5.41
CA VAL A 356 -8.56 -14.64 6.51
C VAL A 356 -9.71 -15.63 6.28
N SER A 357 -10.83 -15.16 5.73
CA SER A 357 -11.99 -16.01 5.43
C SER A 357 -11.68 -17.05 4.35
N ASN A 358 -10.99 -16.64 3.29
CA ASN A 358 -10.54 -17.52 2.21
C ASN A 358 -9.54 -18.57 2.74
N TYR A 359 -8.54 -18.14 3.51
CA TYR A 359 -7.61 -19.04 4.18
C TYR A 359 -8.32 -20.11 5.04
N ARG A 360 -9.33 -19.71 5.83
CA ARG A 360 -10.09 -20.64 6.66
C ARG A 360 -10.92 -21.61 5.84
N ARG A 361 -11.51 -21.16 4.74
CA ARG A 361 -12.29 -22.00 3.81
C ARG A 361 -11.39 -23.06 3.18
N GLU A 362 -10.22 -22.67 2.68
CA GLU A 362 -9.23 -23.60 2.13
C GLU A 362 -8.74 -24.62 3.17
N LYS A 363 -8.42 -24.17 4.38
CA LYS A 363 -7.98 -25.06 5.46
C LYS A 363 -9.06 -26.07 5.86
N LYS A 364 -10.33 -25.66 5.85
CA LYS A 364 -11.48 -26.55 6.09
C LYS A 364 -11.61 -27.57 4.95
N ASN A 365 -11.51 -27.12 3.69
CA ASN A 365 -11.61 -28.00 2.53
C ASN A 365 -10.48 -29.04 2.50
N LYS A 366 -9.24 -28.64 2.79
CA LYS A 366 -8.09 -29.56 2.92
C LYS A 366 -8.33 -30.60 4.02
N ARG A 367 -8.84 -30.17 5.19
CA ARG A 367 -9.19 -31.09 6.28
C ARG A 367 -10.30 -32.07 5.91
N ASN A 368 -11.32 -31.62 5.19
CA ASN A 368 -12.40 -32.47 4.73
C ASN A 368 -11.91 -33.50 3.71
N LYS A 369 -11.09 -33.09 2.73
CA LYS A 369 -10.47 -34.03 1.77
C LYS A 369 -9.58 -35.07 2.45
N ILE A 370 -8.80 -34.67 3.45
CA ILE A 370 -7.99 -35.62 4.22
C ILE A 370 -8.88 -36.62 4.96
N LYS A 371 -9.99 -36.16 5.56
CA LYS A 371 -10.96 -37.05 6.20
C LYS A 371 -11.57 -38.02 5.20
N GLU A 372 -12.07 -37.55 4.06
CA GLU A 372 -12.62 -38.40 2.99
C GLU A 372 -11.62 -39.45 2.51
N LEU A 373 -10.35 -39.06 2.30
CA LEU A 373 -9.28 -40.02 1.94
C LEU A 373 -8.98 -41.03 3.05
N THR A 374 -9.06 -40.60 4.31
CA THR A 374 -8.84 -41.47 5.48
C THR A 374 -10.00 -42.45 5.66
N ASP A 375 -11.22 -41.97 5.44
CA ASP A 375 -12.45 -42.75 5.55
C ASP A 375 -12.51 -43.80 4.41
N ASN A 376 -12.19 -43.41 3.17
CA ASN A 376 -12.08 -44.34 2.03
C ASN A 376 -10.96 -45.38 2.22
N TYR A 377 -9.82 -44.98 2.79
CA TYR A 377 -8.75 -45.91 3.13
C TYR A 377 -9.16 -46.88 4.25
N ALA A 378 -9.93 -46.42 5.24
CA ALA A 378 -10.46 -47.25 6.31
C ALA A 378 -11.55 -48.23 5.84
N GLU A 379 -12.32 -47.88 4.80
CA GLU A 379 -13.30 -48.79 4.17
C GLU A 379 -12.63 -49.93 3.36
N GLY A 380 -11.40 -49.74 2.89
CA GLY A 380 -10.62 -50.74 2.14
C GLY A 380 -9.51 -51.46 2.92
N ALA A 381 -9.25 -51.09 4.18
CA ALA A 381 -8.15 -51.63 4.98
C ALA A 381 -8.62 -52.68 6.00
N SER A 382 -7.83 -53.73 6.22
CA SER A 382 -8.08 -54.70 7.30
C SER A 382 -7.98 -54.02 8.67
N LYS A 383 -8.72 -54.52 9.67
CA LYS A 383 -8.77 -53.95 11.04
C LYS A 383 -7.37 -53.76 11.65
N GLU A 384 -6.43 -54.65 11.37
CA GLU A 384 -5.04 -54.59 11.85
C GLU A 384 -4.24 -53.43 11.22
N ALA A 385 -4.42 -53.16 9.93
CA ALA A 385 -3.74 -52.05 9.24
C ALA A 385 -4.18 -50.68 9.78
N ILE A 386 -5.46 -50.54 10.13
CA ILE A 386 -6.01 -49.31 10.73
C ILE A 386 -5.45 -49.09 12.14
N GLU A 387 -5.23 -50.17 12.90
CA GLU A 387 -4.74 -50.12 14.28
C GLU A 387 -3.23 -49.80 14.33
N ILE A 388 -2.44 -50.40 13.44
CA ILE A 388 -1.02 -50.09 13.25
C ILE A 388 -0.84 -48.63 12.83
N ASN A 389 -1.67 -48.12 11.90
CA ASN A 389 -1.56 -46.75 11.42
C ASN A 389 -2.02 -45.71 12.48
N LYS A 390 -2.99 -46.06 13.36
CA LYS A 390 -3.34 -45.25 14.54
C LYS A 390 -2.22 -45.23 15.58
N GLN A 391 -1.51 -46.34 15.79
CA GLN A 391 -0.35 -46.37 16.69
C GLN A 391 0.83 -45.56 16.14
N LEU A 392 1.13 -45.67 14.84
CA LEU A 392 2.13 -44.84 14.14
C LEU A 392 1.77 -43.35 14.16
N SER A 393 0.52 -43.00 13.86
CA SER A 393 0.06 -41.60 13.91
C SER A 393 0.17 -40.99 15.32
N ARG A 394 -0.08 -41.80 16.36
CA ARG A 394 0.11 -41.39 17.76
C ARG A 394 1.59 -41.18 18.07
N SER A 395 2.48 -42.08 17.63
CA SER A 395 3.93 -41.96 17.85
C SER A 395 4.56 -40.76 17.12
N PHE A 396 4.10 -40.44 15.90
CA PHE A 396 4.51 -39.24 15.17
C PHE A 396 3.93 -37.94 15.77
N SER A 397 2.76 -37.98 16.42
CA SER A 397 2.21 -36.82 17.13
C SER A 397 2.95 -36.51 18.45
N THR A 398 3.43 -37.55 19.15
CA THR A 398 4.30 -37.42 20.33
C THR A 398 5.72 -36.96 19.98
N ASN A 399 6.19 -37.23 18.75
CA ASN A 399 7.42 -36.65 18.18
C ASN A 399 7.18 -35.38 17.37
N SER A 400 6.00 -34.75 17.49
CA SER A 400 5.74 -33.49 16.80
C SER A 400 6.59 -32.36 17.40
N ILE A 401 6.98 -31.44 16.51
CA ILE A 401 7.77 -30.21 16.68
C ILE A 401 7.51 -29.44 18.00
N LYS A 402 6.34 -29.61 18.63
CA LYS A 402 6.05 -29.13 19.99
C LYS A 402 7.08 -29.54 21.05
N ASN A 403 7.56 -30.78 21.06
CA ASN A 403 8.59 -31.21 22.01
C ASN A 403 9.99 -30.70 21.62
N LYS A 404 10.25 -30.47 20.34
CA LYS A 404 11.52 -29.86 19.88
C LYS A 404 11.64 -28.40 20.33
N TYR A 405 10.53 -27.65 20.37
CA TYR A 405 10.48 -26.30 20.93
C TYR A 405 10.46 -26.28 22.46
N LEU A 406 9.78 -27.22 23.13
CA LEU A 406 9.82 -27.34 24.60
C LEU A 406 11.22 -27.73 25.10
N ASN A 407 11.88 -28.68 24.44
CA ASN A 407 13.25 -29.09 24.79
C ASN A 407 14.28 -28.01 24.47
N LYS A 408 14.10 -27.25 23.39
CA LYS A 408 14.99 -26.10 23.07
C LYS A 408 14.80 -24.95 24.05
N LYS A 409 13.58 -24.73 24.55
CA LYS A 409 13.30 -23.75 25.62
C LYS A 409 13.89 -24.19 26.96
N ASN A 410 13.71 -25.46 27.34
CA ASN A 410 14.28 -26.01 28.57
C ASN A 410 15.82 -26.10 28.54
N ALA A 411 16.43 -26.31 27.36
CA ALA A 411 17.88 -26.29 27.17
C ALA A 411 18.47 -24.88 27.26
N VAL A 412 17.77 -23.86 26.76
CA VAL A 412 18.17 -22.45 26.89
C VAL A 412 18.03 -21.98 28.35
N ASP A 413 16.99 -22.43 29.06
CA ASP A 413 16.81 -22.11 30.48
C ASP A 413 17.85 -22.82 31.37
N THR A 414 18.39 -23.98 30.97
CA THR A 414 19.48 -24.69 31.69
C THR A 414 20.89 -24.19 31.34
N LEU A 415 21.11 -23.64 30.15
CA LEU A 415 22.38 -23.02 29.74
C LEU A 415 22.60 -21.61 30.30
N SER A 416 21.56 -20.95 30.80
CA SER A 416 21.68 -19.65 31.48
C SER A 416 22.19 -19.72 32.93
N ASN A 417 22.49 -20.93 33.43
CA ASN A 417 22.95 -21.18 34.80
C ASN A 417 24.31 -21.90 34.90
N VAL A 418 25.17 -21.80 33.88
CA VAL A 418 26.55 -22.31 33.98
C VAL A 418 27.53 -21.20 33.66
N ASP A 419 28.14 -20.65 34.71
CA ASP A 419 29.30 -19.78 34.64
C ASP A 419 30.57 -20.59 34.33
N LYS A 420 31.41 -19.97 33.49
CA LYS A 420 32.90 -20.01 33.40
C LYS A 420 33.66 -21.25 32.87
N ASP A 421 34.59 -20.90 31.98
CA ASP A 421 35.97 -21.40 31.77
C ASP A 421 36.33 -22.14 30.45
N GLU A 422 37.34 -21.52 29.78
CA GLU A 422 38.44 -22.05 28.92
C GLU A 422 38.09 -22.93 27.69
N GLY A 423 38.72 -22.88 26.50
CA GLY A 423 39.88 -22.23 25.89
C GLY A 423 40.19 -22.97 24.56
N HIS A 424 40.65 -22.25 23.50
CA HIS A 424 41.37 -22.65 22.26
C HIS A 424 41.06 -23.99 21.52
N THR A 425 41.09 -24.20 20.19
CA THR A 425 41.69 -23.61 18.96
C THR A 425 41.06 -24.41 17.78
N GLY A 426 40.61 -23.80 16.67
CA GLY A 426 41.38 -23.73 15.42
C GLY A 426 41.00 -24.81 14.37
N ALA A 427 40.28 -24.42 13.31
CA ALA A 427 40.39 -24.97 11.94
C ALA A 427 39.58 -24.10 10.97
N ALA A 428 40.26 -23.63 9.93
CA ALA A 428 39.82 -22.64 8.96
C ALA A 428 39.21 -23.28 7.69
N GLU A 429 38.58 -22.39 6.90
CA GLU A 429 38.48 -22.45 5.43
C GLU A 429 37.64 -23.55 4.77
N LEU A 430 36.35 -23.24 4.55
CA LEU A 430 35.66 -23.25 3.24
C LEU A 430 34.18 -22.92 3.50
N ASP A 431 33.72 -21.71 3.13
CA ASP A 431 32.31 -21.35 2.82
C ASP A 431 32.06 -19.83 2.69
N GLN A 432 33.12 -19.00 2.73
CA GLN A 432 33.02 -17.62 2.24
C GLN A 432 32.83 -17.64 0.72
N VAL A 433 31.58 -17.50 0.26
CA VAL A 433 31.17 -16.80 -0.99
C VAL A 433 29.63 -16.72 -1.14
N LEU A 434 28.80 -17.40 -0.33
CA LEU A 434 27.32 -17.37 -0.49
C LEU A 434 26.54 -16.77 0.71
N GLY A 435 27.20 -15.97 1.56
CA GLY A 435 26.68 -15.59 2.88
C GLY A 435 26.13 -14.17 3.10
N GLU A 436 26.22 -13.26 2.13
CA GLU A 436 25.97 -11.83 2.43
C GLU A 436 24.59 -11.28 2.00
N ASP A 437 23.92 -11.87 1.00
CA ASP A 437 22.61 -11.37 0.55
C ASP A 437 21.41 -11.83 1.40
N ALA A 438 21.57 -12.89 2.20
CA ALA A 438 20.52 -13.39 3.09
C ALA A 438 20.42 -12.65 4.44
N LYS A 439 21.44 -11.85 4.83
CA LYS A 439 21.51 -11.24 6.16
C LYS A 439 20.66 -9.98 6.33
N ASN A 440 20.24 -9.31 5.26
CA ASN A 440 19.45 -8.08 5.37
C ASN A 440 17.94 -8.30 5.62
N LEU A 441 17.45 -9.54 5.60
CA LEU A 441 16.06 -9.90 5.92
C LEU A 441 15.87 -10.48 7.33
N CYS A 442 16.95 -10.89 8.00
CA CYS A 442 16.90 -11.52 9.32
C CYS A 442 16.85 -10.52 10.50
N ASN A 443 16.96 -9.20 10.27
CA ASN A 443 16.74 -8.19 11.32
C ASN A 443 15.24 -7.88 11.58
N TYR A 444 14.34 -8.76 11.14
CA TYR A 444 12.88 -8.65 11.37
C TYR A 444 12.31 -9.82 12.19
N SER A 445 13.16 -10.56 12.90
CA SER A 445 12.75 -11.53 13.90
C SER A 445 13.29 -11.16 15.28
N ASP A 446 12.80 -10.05 15.83
CA ASP A 446 12.60 -9.83 17.27
C ASP A 446 11.43 -8.86 17.48
#